data_AF-A0A2N2GIY7-F1
#
_entry.id   AF-A0A2N2GIY7-F1
#
_cell.length_a   1.000
_cell.length_b   1.000
_cell.length_c   1.000
_cell.angle_alpha   90.00
_cell.angle_beta   90.00
_cell.angle_gamma   90.00
#
_symmetry.space_group_name_H-M   'P 1'
#
loop_
_entity.id
_entity.type
_entity.pdbx_description
1 polymer ?
#
loop_
_entity_poly.entity_id
_entity_poly.type
_entity_poly.pdbx_seq_one_letter_code
_entity_poly.pdbx_strand_id
1 'polypeptide(L)'
;MIKWNATQDDMELIQKIAKRGFCRKLYADALALSMDIAATHLNGCPLKLKEWLKADDFNFFHDIYGIYNNLDRKTGRLKNCFLPRFAAPTKKSLAA
;
A
#
# COMPACT_ATOMS: atom_id res chain seq x y z
N MET A 1 1.66 -17.03 2.37
CA MET A 1 0.21 -16.72 2.48
C MET A 1 0.09 -15.31 3.05
N ILE A 2 -0.86 -14.52 2.54
CA ILE A 2 -1.07 -13.12 2.96
C ILE A 2 -1.76 -13.09 4.33
N LYS A 3 -1.26 -12.23 5.22
CA LYS A 3 -1.92 -11.88 6.49
C LYS A 3 -2.91 -10.74 6.25
N TRP A 4 -4.15 -10.93 6.70
CA TRP A 4 -5.27 -10.00 6.53
C TRP A 4 -5.78 -9.50 7.89
N ASN A 5 -4.90 -8.87 8.67
CA ASN A 5 -5.19 -8.36 10.01
C ASN A 5 -5.12 -6.83 10.11
N ALA A 6 -5.64 -6.12 9.10
CA ALA A 6 -5.74 -4.66 9.13
C ALA A 6 -6.71 -4.18 10.19
N THR A 7 -6.42 -3.00 10.76
CA THR A 7 -7.37 -2.29 11.61
C THR A 7 -8.47 -1.64 10.77
N GLN A 8 -9.59 -1.29 11.41
CA GLN A 8 -10.67 -0.54 10.76
C GLN A 8 -10.15 0.80 10.19
N ASP A 9 -9.35 1.53 10.97
CA ASP A 9 -8.74 2.80 10.56
C ASP A 9 -7.84 2.64 9.33
N ASP A 10 -7.02 1.58 9.29
CA ASP A 10 -6.18 1.30 8.12
C ASP A 10 -7.05 1.04 6.88
N MET A 11 -8.08 0.20 7.02
CA MET A 11 -8.96 -0.13 5.89
C MET A 11 -9.70 1.10 5.36
N GLU A 12 -10.16 2.01 6.22
CA GLU A 12 -10.79 3.26 5.79
C GLU A 12 -9.82 4.15 4.99
N LEU A 13 -8.58 4.26 5.43
CA LEU A 13 -7.56 5.02 4.71
C LEU A 13 -7.21 4.36 3.37
N ILE A 14 -7.06 3.04 3.36
CA ILE A 14 -6.78 2.25 2.16
C ILE A 14 -7.90 2.40 1.13
N GLN A 15 -9.16 2.35 1.56
CA GLN A 15 -10.30 2.57 0.66
C GLN A 15 -10.31 3.98 0.09
N LYS A 16 -9.98 5.01 0.89
CA LYS A 16 -9.87 6.40 0.41
C LYS A 16 -8.74 6.56 -0.62
N ILE A 17 -7.58 5.94 -0.38
CA ILE A 17 -6.44 5.91 -1.32
C ILE A 17 -6.86 5.20 -2.61
N ALA A 18 -7.46 4.02 -2.51
CA ALA A 18 -7.86 3.23 -3.66
C ALA A 18 -8.92 3.95 -4.50
N LYS A 19 -9.91 4.58 -3.86
CA LYS A 19 -10.90 5.43 -4.53
C LYS A 19 -10.23 6.60 -5.26
N ARG A 20 -9.28 7.29 -4.63
CA ARG A 20 -8.51 8.36 -5.27
C ARG A 20 -7.77 7.84 -6.50
N GLY A 21 -7.08 6.71 -6.40
CA GLY A 21 -6.37 6.08 -7.52
C GLY A 21 -7.28 5.68 -8.69
N PHE A 22 -8.44 5.09 -8.37
CA PHE A 22 -9.46 4.72 -9.36
C PHE A 22 -10.03 5.94 -10.08
N CYS A 23 -10.41 7.00 -9.36
CA CYS A 23 -10.90 8.25 -9.97
C CYS A 23 -9.86 8.92 -10.87
N ARG A 24 -8.57 8.65 -10.66
CA ARG A 24 -7.46 9.11 -11.51
C ARG A 24 -7.06 8.12 -12.61
N LYS A 25 -7.84 7.04 -12.80
CA LYS A 25 -7.63 6.00 -13.82
C LYS A 25 -6.25 5.32 -13.74
N LEU A 26 -5.67 5.24 -12.54
CA LEU A 26 -4.38 4.60 -12.31
C LEU A 26 -4.51 3.08 -12.12
N TYR A 27 -5.74 2.62 -11.90
CA TYR A 27 -6.07 1.23 -11.66
C TYR A 27 -7.47 0.95 -12.20
N ALA A 28 -7.69 -0.24 -12.75
CA ALA A 28 -8.96 -0.60 -13.39
C ALA A 28 -10.11 -0.75 -12.39
N ASP A 29 -9.81 -1.16 -11.16
CA ASP A 29 -10.79 -1.50 -10.13
C ASP A 29 -10.32 -1.04 -8.74
N ALA A 30 -11.20 -0.32 -8.03
CA ALA A 30 -10.87 0.24 -6.72
C ALA A 30 -10.73 -0.85 -5.64
N LEU A 31 -11.49 -1.94 -5.72
CA LEU A 31 -11.43 -3.02 -4.76
C LEU A 31 -10.09 -3.76 -4.88
N ALA A 32 -9.68 -4.11 -6.09
CA ALA A 32 -8.40 -4.73 -6.38
C ALA A 32 -7.22 -3.85 -5.93
N LEU A 33 -7.26 -2.54 -6.20
CA LEU A 33 -6.25 -1.61 -5.67
C LEU A 33 -6.23 -1.60 -4.14
N SER A 34 -7.40 -1.57 -3.50
CA SER A 34 -7.48 -1.62 -2.03
C SER A 34 -6.87 -2.90 -1.46
N MET A 35 -7.06 -4.05 -2.12
CA MET A 35 -6.48 -5.32 -1.72
C MET A 35 -4.97 -5.37 -1.91
N ASP A 36 -4.45 -4.83 -3.01
CA ASP A 36 -3.00 -4.75 -3.25
C ASP A 36 -2.29 -3.85 -2.22
N ILE A 37 -2.91 -2.72 -1.88
CA ILE A 37 -2.41 -1.82 -0.84
C ILE A 37 -2.42 -2.52 0.52
N ALA A 38 -3.53 -3.16 0.89
CA ALA A 38 -3.65 -3.89 2.15
C ALA A 38 -2.64 -5.05 2.24
N ALA A 39 -2.48 -5.82 1.16
CA ALA A 39 -1.49 -6.89 1.09
C ALA A 39 -0.08 -6.34 1.35
N THR A 40 0.29 -5.25 0.67
CA THR A 40 1.59 -4.56 0.85
C THR A 40 1.80 -4.10 2.29
N HIS A 41 0.81 -3.37 2.83
CA HIS A 41 0.85 -2.76 4.16
C HIS A 41 1.04 -3.82 5.27
N LEU A 42 0.33 -4.94 5.16
CA LEU A 42 0.31 -5.98 6.18
C LEU A 42 1.43 -7.01 6.05
N ASN A 43 2.12 -7.08 4.90
CA ASN A 43 3.04 -8.17 4.58
C ASN A 43 4.42 -7.67 4.15
N GLY A 44 5.07 -6.94 5.05
CA GLY A 44 6.50 -6.64 4.95
C GLY A 44 6.84 -5.21 4.55
N CYS A 45 5.86 -4.40 4.14
CA CYS A 45 6.06 -2.97 3.90
C CYS A 45 4.92 -2.15 4.52
N PRO A 46 4.92 -1.92 5.84
CA PRO A 46 3.99 -0.99 6.46
C PRO A 46 4.02 0.36 5.74
N LEU A 47 2.86 1.00 5.59
CA LEU A 47 2.70 2.25 4.83
C LEU A 47 2.22 3.38 5.73
N LYS A 48 2.70 4.60 5.47
CA LYS A 48 2.23 5.86 6.05
C LYS A 48 0.93 6.30 5.37
N LEU A 49 -0.16 5.57 5.65
CA LEU A 49 -1.43 5.70 4.90
C LEU A 49 -2.03 7.11 4.95
N LYS A 50 -1.93 7.80 6.10
CA LYS A 50 -2.47 9.17 6.26
C LYS A 50 -1.70 10.18 5.40
N GLU A 51 -0.38 10.05 5.36
CA GLU A 51 0.53 10.90 4.60
C GLU A 51 0.40 10.60 3.10
N TRP A 52 0.32 9.32 2.72
CA TRP A 52 0.15 8.93 1.34
C TRP A 52 -1.16 9.44 0.75
N LEU A 53 -2.25 9.39 1.52
CA LEU A 53 -3.55 9.94 1.09
C LEU A 53 -3.47 11.44 0.78
N LYS A 54 -2.61 12.20 1.47
CA LYS A 54 -2.41 13.65 1.31
C LYS A 54 -1.31 14.03 0.32
N ALA A 55 -0.61 13.05 -0.24
CA ALA A 55 0.50 13.29 -1.16
C ALA A 55 0.07 14.05 -2.42
N ASP A 56 0.99 14.81 -3.01
CA ASP A 56 0.84 15.33 -4.37
C ASP A 56 0.71 14.18 -5.38
N ASP A 57 0.20 14.50 -6.57
CA ASP A 57 -0.13 13.49 -7.58
C ASP A 57 1.12 12.70 -8.04
N PHE A 58 2.29 13.31 -8.15
CA PHE A 58 3.51 12.61 -8.59
C PHE A 58 3.95 11.54 -7.58
N ASN A 59 4.05 11.91 -6.31
CA ASN A 59 4.38 10.98 -5.23
C ASN A 59 3.29 9.92 -5.03
N PHE A 60 2.03 10.30 -5.16
CA PHE A 60 0.89 9.39 -5.06
C PHE A 60 0.92 8.31 -6.16
N PHE A 61 1.15 8.71 -7.42
CA PHE A 61 1.14 7.81 -8.57
C PHE A 61 2.33 6.85 -8.55
N HIS A 62 3.51 7.32 -8.15
CA HIS A 62 4.72 6.50 -8.04
C HIS A 62 4.45 5.22 -7.24
N ASP A 63 3.86 5.36 -6.05
CA ASP A 63 3.64 4.23 -5.16
C ASP A 63 2.52 3.30 -5.68
N ILE A 64 1.48 3.82 -6.33
CA ILE A 64 0.45 2.97 -6.96
C ILE A 64 1.04 2.11 -8.06
N TYR A 65 1.73 2.72 -9.03
CA TYR A 65 2.34 1.97 -10.13
C TYR A 65 3.43 1.01 -9.64
N GLY A 66 4.22 1.46 -8.69
CA GLY A 66 5.25 0.64 -8.09
C GLY A 66 4.70 -0.58 -7.35
N ILE A 67 3.63 -0.42 -6.56
CA ILE A 67 2.95 -1.56 -5.91
C ILE A 67 2.37 -2.50 -6.96
N TYR A 68 1.63 -1.97 -7.95
CA TYR A 68 1.02 -2.80 -9.00
C TYR A 68 2.02 -3.71 -9.72
N ASN A 69 3.19 -3.15 -10.07
CA ASN A 69 4.23 -3.82 -10.84
C ASN A 69 5.11 -4.77 -9.99
N ASN A 70 5.24 -4.53 -8.69
CA ASN A 70 6.20 -5.25 -7.84
C ASN A 70 5.56 -6.13 -6.76
N LEU A 71 4.25 -6.07 -6.56
CA LEU A 71 3.57 -6.88 -5.57
C LEU A 71 3.46 -8.35 -6.00
N ASP A 72 3.97 -9.25 -5.17
CA ASP A 72 3.62 -10.66 -5.24
C ASP A 72 2.28 -10.91 -4.57
N ARG A 73 1.22 -11.05 -5.36
CA ARG A 73 -0.15 -11.28 -4.88
C ARG A 73 -0.38 -12.64 -4.20
N LYS A 74 0.61 -13.54 -4.18
CA LYS A 74 0.54 -14.78 -3.37
C LYS A 74 1.10 -14.58 -1.95
N THR A 75 2.01 -13.63 -1.78
CA THR A 75 2.74 -13.43 -0.51
C THR A 75 2.48 -12.07 0.14
N GLY A 76 1.99 -11.09 -0.61
CA GLY A 76 1.81 -9.70 -0.16
C GLY A 76 3.11 -8.90 -0.07
N ARG A 77 4.25 -9.50 -0.45
CA ARG A 77 5.57 -8.86 -0.37
C ARG A 77 5.92 -8.18 -1.70
N LEU A 78 6.57 -7.02 -1.59
CA LEU A 78 7.14 -6.33 -2.74
C LEU A 78 8.43 -7.02 -3.20
N LYS A 79 8.63 -7.06 -4.52
CA LYS A 79 9.79 -7.65 -5.20
C LYS A 79 10.66 -6.57 -5.85
N ASN A 80 11.74 -7.01 -6.50
CA ASN A 80 12.59 -6.18 -7.37
C ASN A 80 13.22 -4.97 -6.67
N CYS A 81 13.48 -5.09 -5.36
CA CYS A 81 14.01 -4.00 -4.53
C CYS A 81 13.18 -2.71 -4.56
N PHE A 82 11.90 -2.80 -4.94
CA PHE A 82 11.00 -1.65 -4.93
C PHE A 82 10.61 -1.30 -3.48
N LEU A 83 10.71 -0.01 -3.15
CA LEU A 83 10.28 0.54 -1.87
C LEU A 83 9.37 1.75 -2.13
N PRO A 84 8.10 1.71 -1.65
CA PRO A 84 7.20 2.86 -1.72
C PRO A 84 7.80 4.07 -1.00
N ARG A 85 7.59 5.28 -1.53
CA ARG A 85 7.99 6.54 -0.89
C ARG A 85 7.27 6.75 0.44
N PHE A 86 6.07 6.22 0.56
CA PHE A 86 5.29 6.23 1.80
C PHE A 86 5.46 4.96 2.63
N ALA A 87 6.55 4.21 2.46
CA ALA A 87 6.91 3.17 3.41
C ALA A 87 7.10 3.78 4.83
N ALA A 88 6.46 3.16 5.81
CA ALA A 88 6.70 3.42 7.22
C ALA A 88 7.93 2.62 7.66
N PRO A 89 8.70 3.15 8.64
CA PRO A 89 9.78 2.38 9.24
C PRO A 89 9.21 1.07 9.78
N THR A 90 9.85 -0.05 9.46
CA THR A 90 9.51 -1.31 10.12
C THR A 90 9.69 -1.10 11.62
N LYS A 91 8.66 -1.42 12.41
CA LYS A 91 8.83 -1.50 13.87
C LYS A 91 9.94 -2.53 14.11
N LYS A 92 11.16 -2.08 14.37
CA LYS A 92 12.18 -2.94 14.98
C LYS A 92 11.50 -3.48 16.24
N SER A 93 11.40 -4.79 16.36
CA SER A 93 11.27 -5.38 17.69
C SER A 93 12.41 -4.78 18.50
N LEU A 94 12.08 -4.04 19.55
CA LEU A 94 13.04 -3.74 20.61
C LEU A 94 13.43 -5.10 21.19
N ALA A 95 14.49 -5.68 20.64
CA ALA A 95 15.24 -6.72 21.29
C ALA A 95 16.29 -6.00 22.13
N ALA A 96 15.95 -5.78 23.40
CA ALA A 96 16.88 -5.53 24.49
C ALA A 96 16.45 -6.45 25.63
#